data_AF-A0A920FMK4-F1
#
_entry.id   AF-A0A920FMK4-F1
#
_cell.length_a   1.000
_cell.length_b   1.000
_cell.length_c   1.000
_cell.angle_alpha   90.00
_cell.angle_beta   90.00
_cell.angle_gamma   90.00
#
_symmetry.space_group_name_H-M   'P 1'
#
loop_
_entity.id
_entity.type
_entity.pdbx_description
1 polymer ?
#
loop_
_entity_poly.entity_id
_entity_poly.type
_entity_poly.pdbx_seq_one_letter_code
_entity_poly.pdbx_strand_id
1 'polypeptide(L)'
;MGLLPAPHVCVDRGSIDFLGEEITSITDERLRDIRGNEISMIFQEPMTALNPVMTIGKQIDEIFRYHSKMSPKERVGKATQLLNDVHLPDPSGFSVLTP
;
A
#
# COMPACT_ATOMS: atom_id res chain seq x y z
N MET A 1 -7.78 5.07 -4.84
CA MET A 1 -7.00 4.76 -6.05
C MET A 1 -7.75 4.99 -7.35
N GLY A 2 -9.07 5.25 -7.39
CA GLY A 2 -9.77 5.73 -8.60
C GLY A 2 -9.20 5.18 -9.91
N LEU A 3 -9.01 3.86 -9.97
CA LEU A 3 -8.17 3.22 -10.99
C LEU A 3 -8.73 3.44 -12.38
N LEU A 4 -10.04 3.67 -12.42
CA LEU A 4 -10.79 4.03 -13.58
C LEU A 4 -11.18 5.50 -13.43
N PRO A 5 -11.07 6.28 -14.52
CA PRO A 5 -11.25 7.71 -14.45
C PRO A 5 -12.68 8.05 -14.01
N ALA A 6 -12.80 8.75 -12.88
CA ALA A 6 -14.05 9.40 -12.52
C ALA A 6 -14.29 10.58 -13.48
N PRO A 7 -15.55 10.85 -13.88
CA PRO A 7 -16.79 10.16 -13.49
C PRO A 7 -17.16 8.96 -14.38
N HIS A 8 -16.31 8.57 -15.32
CA HIS A 8 -16.66 7.64 -16.41
C HIS A 8 -16.89 6.20 -15.96
N VAL A 9 -16.37 5.82 -14.79
CA VAL A 9 -16.66 4.51 -14.20
C VAL A 9 -17.08 4.67 -12.75
N CYS A 10 -18.31 4.24 -12.48
CA CYS A 10 -18.90 4.14 -11.15
C CYS A 10 -19.54 2.75 -10.98
N VAL A 11 -19.81 2.38 -9.73
CA VAL A 11 -20.63 1.20 -9.44
C VAL A 11 -22.08 1.55 -9.84
N ASP A 12 -22.58 0.94 -10.92
CA ASP A 12 -23.96 1.18 -11.39
C ASP A 12 -24.99 0.57 -10.42
N ARG A 13 -24.77 -0.69 -10.03
CA ARG A 13 -25.63 -1.46 -9.11
C ARG A 13 -24.83 -2.50 -8.33
N GLY A 14 -25.41 -2.92 -7.21
CA GLY A 14 -24.85 -3.95 -6.34
C GLY A 14 -24.37 -3.39 -5.01
N SER A 15 -23.82 -4.28 -4.20
CA SER A 15 -23.33 -4.03 -2.85
C SER A 15 -21.99 -4.72 -2.68
N ILE A 16 -21.06 -4.07 -1.99
CA ILE A 16 -19.77 -4.67 -1.62
C ILE A 16 -19.70 -4.62 -0.11
N ASP A 17 -19.98 -5.76 0.53
CA ASP A 17 -19.78 -5.92 1.97
C ASP A 17 -18.32 -6.30 2.24
N PHE A 18 -17.67 -5.49 3.07
CA PHE A 18 -16.36 -5.81 3.62
C PHE A 18 -16.47 -5.80 5.15
N LEU A 19 -16.40 -6.99 5.75
CA LEU A 19 -16.47 -7.17 7.20
C LEU A 19 -17.74 -6.54 7.83
N GLY A 20 -18.87 -6.55 7.13
CA GLY A 20 -20.12 -5.93 7.59
C GLY A 20 -20.27 -4.43 7.30
N GLU A 21 -19.29 -3.82 6.60
CA GLU A 21 -19.34 -2.42 6.16
C GLU A 21 -19.64 -2.37 4.64
N GLU A 22 -20.67 -1.61 4.25
CA GLU A 22 -21.01 -1.41 2.84
C GLU A 22 -20.05 -0.40 2.19
N ILE A 23 -19.16 -0.89 1.32
CA ILE A 23 -18.06 -0.12 0.75
C ILE A 23 -18.49 0.78 -0.41
N THR A 24 -19.61 0.50 -1.08
CA THR A 24 -20.06 1.30 -2.24
C THR A 24 -20.55 2.70 -1.85
N SER A 25 -20.89 2.92 -0.59
CA SER A 25 -21.49 4.17 -0.09
C SER A 25 -20.65 4.96 0.93
N ILE A 26 -19.44 4.50 1.28
CA ILE A 26 -18.58 5.19 2.25
C ILE A 26 -17.81 6.36 1.62
N THR A 27 -17.31 7.26 2.48
CA THR A 27 -16.56 8.44 2.07
C THR A 27 -15.16 8.09 1.54
N ASP A 28 -14.59 8.99 0.73
CA ASP A 28 -13.21 8.85 0.23
C ASP A 28 -12.16 8.82 1.34
N GLU A 29 -12.44 9.42 2.49
CA GLU A 29 -11.60 9.35 3.69
C GLU A 29 -11.63 7.94 4.28
N ARG A 30 -12.83 7.38 4.53
CA ARG A 30 -12.96 6.00 5.02
C ARG A 30 -12.38 4.98 4.05
N LEU A 31 -12.59 5.19 2.74
CA LEU A 31 -11.97 4.37 1.69
C LEU A 31 -10.43 4.43 1.73
N ARG A 32 -9.84 5.57 2.09
CA ARG A 32 -8.39 5.70 2.25
C ARG A 32 -7.89 4.99 3.51
N ASP A 33 -8.65 5.00 4.59
CA ASP A 33 -8.27 4.34 5.84
C ASP A 33 -8.24 2.82 5.71
N ILE A 34 -9.23 2.23 5.04
CA ILE A 34 -9.29 0.77 4.82
C ILE A 34 -8.27 0.30 3.78
N ARG A 35 -7.94 1.14 2.79
CA ARG A 35 -6.97 0.81 1.74
C ARG A 35 -5.55 0.95 2.28
N GLY A 36 -4.71 -0.06 2.06
CA GLY A 36 -3.34 -0.13 2.56
C GLY A 36 -3.21 -0.71 3.97
N ASN A 37 -4.23 -0.53 4.82
CA ASN A 37 -4.27 -1.14 6.17
C ASN A 37 -4.99 -2.48 6.20
N GLU A 38 -6.18 -2.55 5.61
CA GLU A 38 -7.06 -3.71 5.67
C GLU A 38 -7.18 -4.39 4.30
N ILE A 39 -7.20 -3.59 3.23
CA ILE A 39 -7.30 -4.06 1.84
C ILE A 39 -6.10 -3.56 1.05
N SER A 40 -5.39 -4.49 0.42
CA SER A 40 -4.26 -4.21 -0.48
C SER A 40 -4.46 -4.94 -1.81
N MET A 41 -3.78 -4.47 -2.87
CA MET A 41 -3.90 -5.01 -4.22
C MET A 41 -2.53 -5.41 -4.75
N ILE A 42 -2.47 -6.55 -5.42
CA ILE A 42 -1.32 -6.98 -6.23
C ILE A 42 -1.76 -6.95 -7.69
N PHE A 43 -1.05 -6.18 -8.52
CA PHE A 43 -1.37 -6.04 -9.94
C PHE A 43 -0.84 -7.24 -10.74
N GLN A 44 -1.57 -7.60 -11.80
CA GLN A 44 -1.17 -8.69 -12.70
C GLN A 44 0.17 -8.41 -13.40
N GLU A 45 0.43 -7.14 -13.72
CA GLU A 45 1.73 -6.66 -14.18
C GLU A 45 2.44 -5.92 -13.03
N PRO A 46 3.12 -6.63 -12.12
CA PRO A 46 3.64 -6.04 -10.88
C PRO A 46 4.66 -4.92 -11.13
N MET A 47 5.36 -4.96 -12.27
CA MET A 47 6.33 -3.93 -12.66
C MET A 47 5.69 -2.56 -12.86
N THR A 48 4.39 -2.50 -13.21
CA THR A 48 3.67 -1.23 -13.40
C THR A 48 3.33 -0.55 -12.08
N ALA A 49 3.33 -1.30 -10.97
CA ALA A 49 3.02 -0.80 -9.64
C ALA A 49 4.25 -0.23 -8.93
N LEU A 50 5.47 -0.51 -9.42
CA LEU A 50 6.71 -0.03 -8.85
C LEU A 50 7.15 1.28 -9.51
N ASN A 51 7.59 2.23 -8.68
CA ASN A 51 8.23 3.43 -9.17
C ASN A 51 9.73 3.18 -9.43
N PRO A 52 10.21 3.15 -10.70
CA PRO A 52 11.59 2.80 -11.01
C PRO A 52 12.62 3.84 -10.54
N VAL A 53 12.20 5.07 -10.21
CA VAL A 53 13.10 6.10 -9.67
C VAL A 53 13.24 6.03 -8.15
N MET A 54 12.61 5.05 -7.49
CA MET A 54 12.64 4.87 -6.04
C MET A 54 13.13 3.47 -5.68
N THR A 55 13.98 3.39 -4.65
CA THR A 55 14.39 2.09 -4.11
C THR A 55 13.19 1.37 -3.50
N ILE A 56 13.21 0.03 -3.51
CA ILE A 56 12.12 -0.77 -2.95
C ILE A 56 11.93 -0.49 -1.45
N GLY A 57 13.01 -0.28 -0.70
CA GLY A 57 12.95 0.08 0.72
C GLY A 57 12.21 1.39 0.98
N LYS A 58 12.39 2.40 0.11
CA LYS A 58 11.69 3.68 0.22
C LYS A 58 10.20 3.55 -0.13
N GLN A 59 9.88 2.75 -1.14
CA GLN A 59 8.48 2.47 -1.51
C GLN A 59 7.74 1.70 -0.39
N ILE A 60 8.43 0.79 0.30
CA ILE A 60 7.87 0.09 1.47
C ILE A 60 7.73 1.05 2.67
N ASP A 61 8.70 1.93 2.94
CA ASP A 61 8.61 2.94 4.01
C ASP A 61 7.41 3.88 3.83
N GLU A 62 7.09 4.28 2.59
CA GLU A 62 5.94 5.15 2.30
C GLU A 62 4.63 4.56 2.80
N ILE A 63 4.41 3.25 2.62
CA ILE A 63 3.21 2.56 3.12
C ILE A 63 3.08 2.79 4.62
N PHE A 64 4.15 2.53 5.38
CA PHE A 64 4.13 2.71 6.82
C PHE A 64 4.03 4.18 7.24
N ARG A 65 4.61 5.10 6.46
CA ARG A 65 4.55 6.54 6.75
C ARG A 65 3.14 7.10 6.66
N TYR A 66 2.35 6.61 5.70
CA TYR A 66 0.97 7.11 5.49
C TYR A 66 -0.07 6.34 6.29
N HIS A 67 0.19 5.07 6.60
CA HIS A 67 -0.84 4.18 7.16
C HIS A 67 -0.56 3.69 8.58
N SER A 68 0.61 4.01 9.16
CA SER A 68 0.98 3.56 10.52
C SER A 68 1.51 4.70 11.40
N LYS A 69 1.56 4.47 12.72
CA LYS A 69 2.16 5.39 13.71
C LYS A 69 3.61 5.04 14.05
N MET A 70 4.26 4.23 13.22
CA MET A 70 5.63 3.77 13.45
C MET A 70 6.65 4.92 13.34
N SER A 71 7.58 4.96 14.29
CA SER A 71 8.76 5.83 14.23
C SER A 71 9.64 5.48 13.03
N PRO A 72 10.50 6.40 12.55
CA PRO A 72 11.39 6.12 11.43
C PRO A 72 12.20 4.82 11.60
N LYS A 73 12.72 4.58 12.81
CA LYS A 73 13.50 3.38 13.13
C LYS A 73 12.67 2.09 13.03
N GLU A 74 11.43 2.12 13.51
CA GLU A 74 10.52 0.97 13.42
C GLU A 74 10.15 0.67 11.98
N ARG A 75 9.95 1.70 11.14
CA ARG A 75 9.64 1.51 9.71
C ARG A 75 10.80 0.87 8.96
N VAL A 76 12.04 1.31 9.20
CA VAL A 76 13.22 0.66 8.60
C VAL A 76 13.28 -0.82 8.99
N GLY A 77 13.16 -1.11 10.29
CA GLY A 77 13.19 -2.49 10.79
C GLY A 77 12.08 -3.35 10.17
N LYS A 78 10.87 -2.80 10.05
CA LYS A 78 9.73 -3.51 9.45
C LYS A 78 9.90 -3.73 7.95
N ALA A 79 10.41 -2.74 7.22
CA ALA A 79 10.70 -2.86 5.79
C ALA A 79 11.76 -3.94 5.53
N THR A 80 12.84 -3.96 6.30
CA THR A 80 13.87 -5.00 6.23
C THR A 80 13.30 -6.38 6.54
N GLN A 81 12.41 -6.49 7.54
CA GLN A 81 11.74 -7.75 7.85
C GLN A 81 10.89 -8.23 6.67
N LEU A 82 10.07 -7.37 6.06
CA LEU A 82 9.24 -7.75 4.92
C LEU A 82 10.07 -8.24 3.73
N LEU A 83 11.19 -7.59 3.44
CA LEU A 83 12.11 -8.04 2.37
C LEU A 83 12.71 -9.42 2.67
N ASN A 84 12.98 -9.72 3.94
CA ASN A 84 13.41 -11.06 4.37
C ASN A 84 12.30 -12.11 4.21
N ASP A 85 11.07 -11.77 4.58
CA ASP A 85 9.92 -12.68 4.53
C ASP A 85 9.63 -13.16 3.09
N VAL A 86 9.95 -12.32 2.09
CA VAL A 86 9.83 -12.68 0.66
C VAL A 86 11.15 -13.20 0.05
N HIS A 87 12.14 -13.50 0.90
CA HIS A 87 13.44 -14.05 0.50
C HIS A 87 14.21 -13.24 -0.55
N LEU A 88 14.10 -11.90 -0.50
CA LEU A 88 14.92 -11.04 -1.36
C LEU A 88 16.39 -11.06 -0.89
N PRO A 89 17.37 -11.11 -1.82
CA PRO A 89 18.78 -11.11 -1.49
C PRO A 89 19.21 -9.74 -0.93
N ASP A 90 20.14 -9.76 0.02
CA ASP A 90 20.68 -8.57 0.71
C ASP A 90 19.62 -7.54 1.19
N PRO A 91 18.74 -7.91 2.13
CA PRO A 91 17.75 -7.00 2.72
C PRO A 91 18.39 -5.77 3.40
N SER A 92 19.64 -5.91 3.87
CA SER A 92 20.43 -4.84 4.50
C SER A 92 20.89 -3.78 3.50
N GLY A 93 21.20 -4.14 2.26
CA GLY A 93 21.61 -3.22 1.20
C GLY A 93 20.53 -2.20 0.82
N PHE A 94 19.26 -2.50 1.10
CA PHE A 94 18.14 -1.59 0.88
C PHE A 94 17.91 -0.57 2.02
N SER A 95 18.65 -0.70 3.13
CA SER A 95 18.57 0.16 4.32
C SER A 95 19.16 1.57 4.13
N VAL A 96 19.26 2.09 2.90
CA VAL A 96 19.69 3.47 2.60
C VAL A 96 18.64 4.52 3.04
N LEU A 97 17.73 4.15 3.94
CA LEU A 97 16.92 5.05 4.75
C LEU A 97 17.82 5.74 5.80
N THR A 98 18.89 6.38 5.34
CA THR A 98 19.63 7.39 6.10
C THR A 98 18.76 8.65 6.15
N PRO A 99 18.65 9.30 7.32
CA PRO A 99 17.85 10.52 7.50
C PRO A 99 18.30 11.68 6.61
#